data_AF-A0A6A7M135-F1
#
_entry.id   AF-A0A6A7M135-F1
#
_cell.length_a   1.000
_cell.length_b   1.000
_cell.length_c   1.000
_cell.angle_alpha   90.00
_cell.angle_beta   90.00
_cell.angle_gamma   90.00
#
_symmetry.space_group_name_H-M   'P 1'
#
loop_
_entity.id
_entity.type
_entity.pdbx_description
1 polymer ?
#
loop_
_entity_poly.entity_id
_entity_poly.type
_entity_poly.pdbx_seq_one_letter_code
_entity_poly.pdbx_strand_id
1 'polypeptide(L)' 'MPPTPVSLARRIVRDLMIYTRGQQQRWVPVETIERRLVLKDEKATDAALALAIEKGWLSANTGHAIGLTDAGRKLAKV' A
#
# COMPACT_ATOMS: atom_id res chain seq x y z
N MET A 1 12.38 10.08 14.04
CA MET A 1 11.54 8.98 14.55
C MET A 1 11.15 8.11 13.37
N PRO A 2 11.28 6.78 13.42
CA PRO A 2 10.83 5.93 12.32
C PRO A 2 9.32 6.14 12.11
N PRO A 3 8.82 6.07 10.87
CA PRO A 3 7.40 6.20 10.59
C PRO A 3 6.64 5.12 11.36
N THR A 4 5.55 5.49 12.04
CA THR A 4 4.66 4.50 12.65
C THR A 4 4.07 3.61 11.54
N PRO A 5 3.74 2.34 11.82
CA PRO A 5 3.16 1.44 10.81
C PRO A 5 1.94 2.03 10.09
N VAL A 6 1.12 2.80 10.80
CA VAL A 6 -0.04 3.51 10.24
C VAL A 6 0.36 4.58 9.23
N SER A 7 1.39 5.38 9.53
CA SER A 7 1.86 6.45 8.64
C SER A 7 2.44 5.87 7.34
N LEU A 8 3.20 4.78 7.45
CA LEU A 8 3.75 4.07 6.29
C LEU A 8 2.65 3.40 5.46
N ALA A 9 1.68 2.75 6.11
CA ALA A 9 0.51 2.15 5.44
C ALA A 9 -0.25 3.18 4.60
N ARG A 10 -0.54 4.36 5.17
CA ARG A 10 -1.19 5.46 4.45
C ARG A 10 -0.35 5.97 3.28
N ARG A 11 0.97 6.05 3.44
CA ARG A 11 1.89 6.45 2.37
C ARG A 11 1.87 5.45 1.21
N ILE A 12 1.89 4.16 1.50
CA ILE A 12 1.76 3.08 0.50
C ILE A 12 0.44 3.20 -0.25
N VAL A 13 -0.68 3.36 0.46
CA VAL A 13 -2.01 3.51 -0.16
C VAL A 13 -2.06 4.72 -1.11
N ARG A 14 -1.47 5.86 -0.71
CA ARG A 14 -1.40 7.07 -1.55
C ARG A 14 -0.51 6.87 -2.77
N ASP A 15 0.66 6.25 -2.64
CA ASP A 15 1.51 5.99 -3.82
C ASP A 15 0.82 5.03 -4.78
N LEU A 16 0.17 3.99 -4.26
CA LEU A 16 -0.59 3.06 -5.10
C LEU A 16 -1.73 3.78 -5.83
N MET A 17 -2.41 4.75 -5.20
CA MET A 17 -3.45 5.57 -5.83
C MET A 17 -2.90 6.41 -6.98
N ILE A 18 -1.72 7.00 -6.79
CA ILE A 18 -1.04 7.79 -7.82
C ILE A 18 -0.60 6.87 -8.98
N TYR A 19 0.01 5.74 -8.65
CA TYR A 19 0.55 4.80 -9.63
C TYR A 19 -0.54 4.16 -10.51
N THR A 20 -1.66 3.75 -9.91
CA THR A 20 -2.79 3.17 -10.65
C THR A 20 -3.75 4.21 -11.22
N ARG A 21 -3.52 5.50 -10.97
CA ARG A 21 -4.47 6.60 -11.25
C ARG A 21 -5.86 6.33 -10.63
N GLY A 22 -5.91 5.61 -9.52
CA GLY A 22 -7.14 5.20 -8.85
C GLY A 22 -7.95 4.12 -9.55
N GLN A 23 -7.41 3.44 -10.56
CA GLN A 23 -8.07 2.29 -11.17
C GLN A 23 -8.23 1.17 -10.14
N GLN A 24 -9.45 0.64 -10.06
CA GLN A 24 -9.75 -0.50 -9.20
C GLN A 24 -9.12 -1.78 -9.76
N GLN A 25 -8.88 -2.77 -8.89
CA GLN A 25 -8.49 -4.14 -9.26
C GLN A 25 -7.21 -4.26 -10.10
N ARG A 26 -6.41 -3.20 -10.15
CA ARG A 26 -5.07 -3.27 -10.72
C ARG A 26 -4.11 -3.81 -9.68
N TRP A 27 -3.64 -5.04 -9.91
CA TRP A 27 -2.61 -5.68 -9.09
C TRP A 27 -1.25 -5.07 -9.39
N VAL A 28 -0.55 -4.64 -8.34
CA VAL A 28 0.77 -4.03 -8.42
C VAL A 28 1.73 -4.85 -7.56
N PRO A 29 2.84 -5.36 -8.11
CA PRO A 29 3.84 -6.07 -7.33
C PRO A 29 4.33 -5.21 -6.17
N VAL A 30 4.46 -5.79 -4.97
CA VAL A 30 4.93 -5.07 -3.78
C VAL A 30 6.29 -4.40 -4.04
N GLU A 31 7.19 -5.10 -4.73
CA GLU A 31 8.51 -4.60 -5.13
C GLU A 31 8.44 -3.28 -5.91
N THR A 32 7.38 -3.06 -6.71
CA THR A 32 7.19 -1.80 -7.43
C THR A 32 7.02 -0.64 -6.45
N ILE A 33 6.26 -0.85 -5.38
CA ILE A 33 6.01 0.17 -4.36
C ILE A 33 7.24 0.39 -3.48
N GLU A 34 7.94 -0.67 -3.10
CA GLU A 34 9.19 -0.59 -2.34
C GLU A 34 10.24 0.26 -3.06
N ARG A 35 10.44 0.00 -4.36
CA ARG A 35 11.36 0.78 -5.19
C ARG A 35 10.93 2.24 -5.33
N ARG A 36 9.65 2.50 -5.57
CA ARG A 36 9.11 3.86 -5.73
C ARG A 36 9.21 4.70 -4.46
N LEU A 37 8.97 4.08 -3.31
CA LEU A 37 9.01 4.76 -2.01
C LEU A 37 10.38 4.68 -1.31
N VAL A 38 11.34 3.98 -1.92
CA VAL A 38 12.68 3.72 -1.39
C VAL A 38 12.59 3.09 0.01
N LEU A 39 11.74 2.07 0.14
CA LEU A 39 11.57 1.33 1.39
C LEU A 39 12.72 0.34 1.53
N LYS A 40 13.49 0.48 2.62
CA LYS A 40 14.67 -0.36 2.90
C LYS A 40 14.50 -1.26 4.13
N ASP A 41 13.44 -1.01 4.90
CA ASP A 41 13.09 -1.79 6.07
C ASP A 41 11.93 -2.72 5.69
N GLU A 42 12.29 -3.95 5.35
CA GLU A 42 11.35 -5.01 4.94
C GLU A 42 10.33 -5.27 6.04
N LYS A 43 10.78 -5.39 7.29
CA LYS A 43 9.92 -5.69 8.44
C LYS A 43 8.90 -4.57 8.71
N ALA A 44 9.31 -3.31 8.59
CA ALA A 44 8.39 -2.19 8.70
C ALA A 44 7.40 -2.12 7.53
N THR A 45 7.86 -2.47 6.32
CA THR A 45 7.04 -2.51 5.11
C THR A 45 5.97 -3.58 5.21
N ASP A 46 6.34 -4.80 5.60
CA ASP A 46 5.43 -5.92 5.83
C ASP A 46 4.38 -5.58 6.89
N ALA A 47 4.79 -4.99 8.01
CA ALA A 47 3.86 -4.57 9.06
C ALA A 47 2.87 -3.51 8.56
N ALA A 48 3.32 -2.58 7.71
CA ALA A 48 2.46 -1.56 7.12
C ALA A 48 1.50 -2.14 6.07
N LEU A 49 1.95 -3.10 5.26
CA LEU A 49 1.12 -3.80 4.28
C LEU A 49 0.05 -4.65 4.97
N ALA A 50 0.45 -5.44 5.97
CA ALA A 50 -0.47 -6.25 6.78
C ALA A 50 -1.54 -5.36 7.43
N LEU A 51 -1.13 -4.23 8.04
CA LEU A 51 -2.06 -3.27 8.62
C LEU A 51 -3.03 -2.68 7.57
N ALA A 52 -2.54 -2.31 6.40
CA ALA A 52 -3.38 -1.77 5.33
C ALA A 52 -4.39 -2.79 4.80
N ILE A 53 -4.02 -4.07 4.75
CA ILE A 53 -4.89 -5.18 4.38
C ILE A 53 -5.94 -5.43 5.47
N GLU A 54 -5.54 -5.48 6.74
CA GLU A 54 -6.44 -5.65 7.89
C GLU A 54 -7.48 -4.52 7.96
N LYS A 55 -7.06 -3.28 7.68
CA LYS A 55 -7.97 -2.12 7.59
C LYS A 55 -8.84 -2.12 6.33
N GLY A 56 -8.66 -3.07 5.43
CA GLY A 56 -9.39 -3.20 4.17
C GLY A 56 -9.06 -2.10 3.16
N TRP A 57 -7.94 -1.39 3.30
CA TRP A 57 -7.50 -0.35 2.34
C TRP A 57 -6.83 -0.97 1.11
N LEU A 58 -6.18 -2.11 1.31
CA LEU A 58 -5.53 -2.89 0.27
C LEU A 58 -6.08 -4.31 0.27
N SER A 59 -5.96 -4.98 -0.87
CA SER A 59 -6.12 -6.42 -1.01
C SER A 59 -4.80 -7.01 -1.50
N ALA A 60 -4.45 -8.20 -1.04
CA ALA A 60 -3.29 -8.94 -1.53
C ALA A 60 -3.77 -10.14 -2.37
N ASN A 61 -3.01 -10.49 -3.40
CA ASN A 61 -3.20 -11.72 -4.16
C ASN A 61 -2.07 -12.74 -3.88
N THR A 62 -2.20 -13.93 -4.44
CA THR A 62 -1.22 -15.03 -4.29
C THR A 62 0.12 -14.77 -4.97
N GLY A 63 0.24 -13.75 -5.81
CA GLY A 63 1.43 -13.42 -6.59
C GLY A 63 2.29 -12.31 -5.98
N HIS A 64 2.20 -12.07 -4.67
CA HIS A 64 2.90 -10.98 -3.98
C HIS A 64 2.61 -9.59 -4.60
N ALA A 65 1.36 -9.38 -5.01
CA ALA A 65 0.89 -8.10 -5.51
C ALA A 65 -0.28 -7.60 -4.68
N ILE A 66 -0.37 -6.27 -4.59
CA ILE A 66 -1.39 -5.55 -3.85
C ILE A 66 -2.27 -4.72 -4.78
N GLY A 67 -3.54 -4.59 -4.42
CA GLY A 67 -4.54 -3.82 -5.15
C GLY A 67 -5.26 -2.84 -4.24
N LEU A 68 -5.67 -1.71 -4.81
CA LEU A 68 -6.47 -0.69 -4.11
C LEU A 68 -7.93 -1.13 -3.99
N THR A 69 -8.46 -1.08 -2.76
CA THR A 69 -9.90 -1.24 -2.50
C THR A 69 -10.64 0.10 -2.57
N ASP A 70 -11.96 0.05 -2.49
CA ASP A 70 -12.80 1.26 -2.38
C ASP A 70 -12.48 2.09 -1.13
N ALA A 71 -12.25 1.43 0.00
CA ALA A 71 -11.87 2.10 1.24
C ALA A 71 -10.49 2.76 1.13
N GLY A 72 -9.52 2.09 0.51
CA GLY A 72 -8.18 2.65 0.26
C GLY A 72 -8.21 3.87 -0.65
N ARG A 73 -9.05 3.86 -1.70
CA ARG A 73 -9.22 5.04 -2.59
C ARG A 73 -9.83 6.22 -1.86
N LYS A 74 -10.83 5.99 -1.00
CA LYS A 74 -11.42 7.05 -0.18
C LYS A 74 -10.39 7.63 0.79
N LEU A 75 -9.61 6.78 1.45
CA LEU A 75 -8.53 7.20 2.34
C LEU A 75 -7.47 8.05 1.62
N ALA A 76 -7.08 7.69 0.40
CA ALA A 76 -6.04 8.38 -0.34
C ALA A 76 -6.41 9.82 -0.76
N LYS A 77 -7.71 10.14 -0.78
CA LYS A 77 -8.23 11.48 -1.12
C LYS A 77 -8.27 12.44 0.09
N VAL A 78 -8.03 11.93 1.30
CA VAL A 78 -7.97 12.68 2.56
C VAL A 78 -6.52 13.00 2.90
#